data_AF-A0A7V6STG5-F1
#
_entry.id   AF-A0A7V6STG5-F1
#
_cell.length_a   1.000
_cell.length_b   1.000
_cell.length_c   1.000
_cell.angle_alpha   90.00
_cell.angle_beta   90.00
_cell.angle_gamma   90.00
#
_symmetry.space_group_name_H-M   'P 1'
#
loop_
_entity.id
_entity.type
_entity.pdbx_description
1 polymer ?
#
loop_
_entity_poly.entity_id
_entity_poly.type
_entity_poly.pdbx_seq_one_letter_code
_entity_poly.pdbx_strand_id
1 'polypeptide(L)'
;MNDRAIRTVLLLALLAFVVTNLLVMLAPMRKTAISDFAQVVTPSTLEEMMEHQTLLENTLEDMKMQLSDLYSRMDTTISQEDFVRAELEYFKLSSGHLAVQGEGIILLVTDSRDPLKKDQNPNTQLVHDADINILLSELQNAGAEALAVNGERVFFHRTKIVCNGPTIRINERVYSQPFMIEAIGDRKALQAAIYATDGYTQLLRRSGIFVEANTSILLEIPPFEETLAYEYLQEAQP
;
A
#
# COMPACT_ATOMS: atom_id res chain seq x y z
N MET A 1 53.64 9.47 -59.91
CA MET A 1 53.23 9.38 -58.49
C MET A 1 51.86 8.71 -58.46
N ASN A 2 51.75 7.51 -57.89
CA ASN A 2 50.61 6.61 -58.14
C ASN A 2 49.31 7.12 -57.51
N ASP A 3 48.29 7.29 -58.33
CA ASP A 3 46.93 7.76 -57.96
C ASP A 3 46.29 6.88 -56.85
N ARG A 4 46.68 5.59 -56.79
CA ARG A 4 46.25 4.67 -55.72
C ARG A 4 46.85 5.01 -54.34
N ALA A 5 48.10 5.47 -54.28
CA ALA A 5 48.75 5.83 -53.02
C ALA A 5 48.17 7.12 -52.43
N ILE A 6 47.77 8.07 -53.28
CA ILE A 6 47.13 9.32 -52.86
C ILE A 6 45.74 9.02 -52.26
N ARG A 7 44.97 8.12 -52.89
CA ARG A 7 43.65 7.71 -52.38
C ARG A 7 43.72 6.98 -51.04
N THR A 8 44.71 6.10 -50.83
CA THR A 8 44.85 5.40 -49.54
C THR A 8 45.26 6.35 -48.41
N VAL A 9 46.14 7.33 -48.69
CA VAL A 9 46.51 8.35 -47.71
C VAL A 9 45.33 9.25 -47.35
N LEU A 10 44.52 9.66 -48.33
CA LEU A 10 43.31 10.45 -48.08
C LEU A 10 42.26 9.70 -47.26
N LEU A 11 42.06 8.40 -47.51
CA LEU A 11 41.12 7.58 -46.73
C LEU A 11 41.57 7.40 -45.28
N LEU A 12 42.87 7.19 -45.04
CA LEU A 12 43.41 7.09 -43.68
C LEU A 12 43.30 8.41 -42.92
N ALA A 13 43.56 9.55 -43.59
CA ALA A 13 43.41 10.86 -42.98
C ALA A 13 41.95 11.16 -42.60
N LEU A 14 40.99 10.77 -43.46
CA LEU A 14 39.56 10.96 -43.21
C LEU A 14 39.08 10.07 -42.06
N LEU A 15 39.55 8.82 -41.99
CA LEU A 15 39.25 7.91 -40.88
C LEU A 15 39.82 8.43 -39.55
N ALA A 16 41.06 8.92 -39.55
CA ALA A 16 41.66 9.54 -38.37
C ALA A 16 40.86 10.76 -37.89
N PHE A 17 40.39 11.61 -38.81
CA PHE A 17 39.56 12.77 -38.49
C PHE A 17 38.19 12.39 -37.91
N VAL A 18 37.56 11.34 -38.43
CA VAL A 18 36.28 10.84 -37.87
C VAL A 18 36.48 10.29 -36.46
N VAL A 19 37.55 9.53 -36.23
CA VAL A 19 37.87 8.95 -34.92
C VAL A 19 38.20 10.04 -33.90
N THR A 20 38.95 11.08 -34.27
CA THR A 20 39.29 12.17 -33.35
C THR A 20 38.05 13.00 -32.99
N ASN A 21 37.17 13.29 -33.95
CA ASN A 21 35.92 14.01 -33.66
C ASN A 21 34.96 13.18 -32.79
N LEU A 22 34.89 11.86 -33.00
CA LEU A 22 34.10 10.97 -32.16
C LEU A 22 34.61 10.95 -30.71
N LEU A 23 35.94 10.91 -30.52
CA LEU A 23 36.56 10.96 -29.19
C LEU A 23 36.31 12.30 -28.48
N VAL A 24 36.33 13.42 -29.21
CA VAL A 24 36.04 14.76 -28.67
C VAL A 24 34.56 14.90 -28.28
N MET A 25 33.62 14.33 -29.05
CA MET A 25 32.19 14.31 -28.74
C MET A 25 31.84 13.41 -27.54
N LEU A 26 32.59 12.32 -27.32
CA LEU A 26 32.41 11.42 -26.16
C LEU A 26 33.02 11.97 -24.85
N ALA A 27 34.00 12.88 -24.93
CA ALA A 27 34.67 13.47 -23.77
C ALA A 27 33.73 14.23 -22.80
N PRO A 28 32.75 15.05 -23.23
CA PRO A 28 31.82 15.70 -22.31
C PRO A 28 30.87 14.71 -21.63
N MET A 29 30.38 13.66 -22.32
CA MET A 29 29.51 12.63 -21.72
C MET A 29 30.19 11.91 -20.55
N ARG A 30 31.51 11.70 -20.66
CA ARG A 30 32.33 11.07 -19.62
C ARG A 30 32.53 11.98 -18.40
N LYS A 31 32.50 13.30 -18.57
CA LYS A 31 32.58 14.28 -17.46
C LYS A 31 31.24 14.42 -16.72
N THR A 32 30.11 14.42 -17.43
CA THR A 32 28.78 14.46 -16.80
C THR A 32 28.43 13.16 -16.08
N ALA A 33 28.74 11.99 -16.64
CA ALA A 33 28.44 10.71 -16.00
C ALA A 33 29.26 10.42 -14.73
N ILE A 34 30.45 11.02 -14.58
CA ILE A 34 31.31 10.88 -13.39
C ILE A 34 30.97 11.96 -12.33
N SER A 35 30.46 13.13 -12.75
CA SER A 35 30.07 14.21 -11.85
C SER A 35 28.79 13.91 -11.07
N ASP A 36 27.81 13.24 -11.67
CA ASP A 36 26.52 12.94 -11.00
C ASP A 36 26.64 11.84 -9.92
N PHE A 37 27.62 10.95 -10.02
CA PHE A 37 27.85 9.91 -8.99
C PHE A 37 28.77 10.39 -7.86
N ALA A 38 29.70 11.31 -8.14
CA ALA A 38 30.65 11.81 -7.15
C ALA A 38 30.10 12.91 -6.22
N GLN A 39 28.94 13.50 -6.52
CA GLN A 39 28.30 14.52 -5.67
C GLN A 39 27.38 13.95 -4.58
N VAL A 40 27.09 12.64 -4.57
CA VAL A 40 26.22 12.01 -3.56
C VAL A 40 26.98 11.69 -2.25
N VAL A 41 28.31 11.66 -2.28
CA VAL A 41 29.15 11.40 -1.10
C VAL A 41 30.08 12.58 -0.87
N THR A 42 29.54 13.68 -0.35
CA THR A 42 30.35 14.70 0.30
C THR A 42 30.69 14.23 1.72
N PRO A 43 31.82 14.63 2.32
CA PRO A 43 32.11 14.30 3.73
C PRO A 43 31.00 14.72 4.70
N SER A 44 30.17 15.71 4.32
CA SER A 44 28.98 16.11 5.07
C SER A 44 27.84 15.08 5.08
N THR A 45 27.66 14.27 4.02
CA THR A 45 26.62 13.22 4.02
C THR A 45 27.03 12.02 4.85
N LEU A 46 28.32 11.72 4.92
CA LEU A 46 28.83 10.67 5.81
C LEU A 46 28.71 11.08 7.29
N GLU A 47 28.99 12.34 7.62
CA GLU A 47 28.82 12.88 8.97
C GLU A 47 27.34 12.89 9.39
N GLU A 48 26.43 13.31 8.51
CA GLU A 48 24.97 13.29 8.74
C GLU A 48 24.41 11.86 8.86
N MET A 49 24.89 10.91 8.05
CA MET A 49 24.51 9.49 8.16
C MET A 49 25.04 8.86 9.46
N MET A 50 26.25 9.21 9.88
CA MET A 50 26.81 8.77 11.17
C MET A 50 26.02 9.38 12.34
N GLU A 51 25.66 10.67 12.28
CA GLU A 51 24.82 11.33 13.28
C GLU A 51 23.45 10.65 13.37
N HIS A 52 22.80 10.39 12.24
CA HIS A 52 21.51 9.70 12.19
C HIS A 52 21.61 8.26 12.73
N GLN A 53 22.71 7.55 12.44
CA GLN A 53 22.95 6.22 13.02
C GLN A 53 23.08 6.29 14.54
N THR A 54 23.86 7.25 15.06
CA THR A 54 24.00 7.43 16.52
C THR A 54 22.70 7.84 17.18
N LEU A 55 21.88 8.67 16.53
CA LEU A 55 20.56 9.06 17.01
C LEU A 55 19.63 7.85 17.09
N LEU A 56 19.64 7.00 16.07
CA LEU A 56 18.81 5.80 16.01
C LEU A 56 19.24 4.76 17.06
N GLU A 57 20.55 4.59 17.27
CA GLU A 57 21.11 3.75 18.34
C GLU A 57 20.74 4.28 19.73
N ASN A 58 20.85 5.59 19.94
CA ASN A 58 20.44 6.22 21.20
C ASN A 58 18.94 6.10 21.45
N THR A 59 18.12 6.22 20.40
CA THR A 59 16.65 6.04 20.49
C THR A 59 16.32 4.58 20.81
N LEU A 60 17.01 3.62 20.19
CA LEU A 60 16.84 2.20 20.51
C LEU A 60 17.23 1.89 21.95
N GLU A 61 18.32 2.47 22.44
CA GLU A 61 18.75 2.27 23.81
C GLU A 61 17.79 2.93 24.81
N ASP A 62 17.29 4.12 24.51
CA ASP A 62 16.25 4.79 25.29
C ASP A 62 14.96 3.97 25.32
N MET A 63 14.49 3.47 24.16
CA MET A 63 13.32 2.59 24.09
C MET A 63 13.53 1.29 24.88
N LYS A 64 14.73 0.69 24.85
CA LYS A 64 15.05 -0.49 25.68
C LYS A 64 15.08 -0.18 27.17
N MET A 65 15.63 0.96 27.56
CA MET A 65 15.62 1.42 28.95
C MET A 65 14.19 1.66 29.42
N GLN A 66 13.35 2.34 28.62
CA GLN A 66 11.93 2.52 28.89
C GLN A 66 11.19 1.18 28.99
N LEU A 67 11.49 0.21 28.11
CA LEU A 67 10.94 -1.13 28.16
C LEU A 67 11.35 -1.84 29.47
N SER A 68 12.63 -1.77 29.85
CA SER A 68 13.15 -2.39 31.08
C SER A 68 12.61 -1.72 32.35
N ASP A 69 12.43 -0.40 32.34
CA ASP A 69 11.82 0.37 33.42
C ASP A 69 10.35 0.00 33.54
N LEU A 70 9.62 -0.11 32.42
CA LEU A 70 8.25 -0.61 32.38
C LEU A 70 8.16 -2.04 32.95
N TYR A 71 9.03 -2.96 32.55
CA TYR A 71 9.10 -4.32 33.08
C TYR A 71 9.46 -4.37 34.57
N SER A 72 10.39 -3.53 35.04
CA SER A 72 10.76 -3.47 36.46
C SER A 72 9.67 -2.86 37.36
N ARG A 73 8.89 -1.91 36.81
CA ARG A 73 7.69 -1.35 37.46
C ARG A 73 6.53 -2.33 37.45
N MET A 74 6.43 -3.16 36.42
CA MET A 74 5.48 -4.28 36.38
C MET A 74 5.78 -5.29 37.49
N ASP A 75 7.05 -5.63 37.75
CA ASP A 75 7.46 -6.60 38.77
C ASP A 75 7.12 -6.19 40.22
N THR A 76 6.75 -4.91 40.43
CA THR A 76 6.46 -4.37 41.77
C THR A 76 5.04 -3.83 41.96
N THR A 77 4.26 -3.62 40.88
CA THR A 77 2.96 -2.93 40.98
C THR A 77 1.82 -3.55 40.17
N ILE A 78 2.09 -4.42 39.18
CA ILE A 78 1.07 -5.02 38.32
C ILE A 78 1.12 -6.53 38.52
N SER A 79 0.00 -7.16 38.89
CA SER A 79 -0.06 -8.63 38.96
C SER A 79 0.36 -9.21 37.62
N GLN A 80 1.20 -10.25 37.58
CA GLN A 80 1.57 -10.93 36.32
C GLN A 80 0.33 -11.30 35.48
N GLU A 81 -0.80 -11.57 36.14
CA GLU A 81 -2.10 -11.83 35.50
C GLU A 81 -2.67 -10.63 34.74
N ASP A 82 -2.47 -9.40 35.23
CA ASP A 82 -2.98 -8.18 34.59
C ASP A 82 -2.16 -7.85 33.34
N PHE A 83 -0.84 -8.09 33.38
CA PHE A 83 0.02 -7.93 32.21
C PHE A 83 -0.35 -8.93 31.11
N VAL A 84 -0.44 -10.22 31.45
CA VAL A 84 -0.83 -11.28 30.50
C VAL A 84 -2.21 -11.00 29.88
N ARG A 85 -3.14 -10.43 30.66
CA ARG A 85 -4.46 -10.03 30.16
C ARG A 85 -4.37 -8.87 29.17
N ALA A 86 -3.60 -7.83 29.48
CA ALA A 86 -3.40 -6.69 28.60
C ALA A 86 -2.74 -7.10 27.27
N GLU A 87 -1.74 -7.99 27.34
CA GLU A 87 -1.09 -8.57 26.17
C GLU A 87 -2.09 -9.37 25.31
N LEU A 88 -2.91 -10.21 25.94
CA LEU A 88 -3.95 -10.98 25.26
C LEU A 88 -4.99 -10.06 24.58
N GLU A 89 -5.42 -8.99 25.24
CA GLU A 89 -6.33 -8.01 24.65
C GLU A 89 -5.71 -7.28 23.45
N TYR A 90 -4.44 -6.88 23.56
CA TYR A 90 -3.71 -6.28 22.46
C TYR A 90 -3.60 -7.24 21.26
N PHE A 91 -3.30 -8.52 21.50
CA PHE A 91 -3.28 -9.52 20.44
C PHE A 91 -4.67 -9.72 19.82
N LYS A 92 -5.74 -9.78 20.61
CA LYS A 92 -7.10 -9.89 20.08
C LYS A 92 -7.51 -8.68 19.25
N LEU A 93 -7.13 -7.47 19.67
CA LEU A 93 -7.38 -6.24 18.91
C LEU A 93 -6.64 -6.24 17.57
N SER A 94 -5.32 -6.48 17.60
CA SER A 94 -4.45 -6.46 16.41
C SER A 94 -4.75 -7.59 15.42
N SER A 95 -5.20 -8.75 15.92
CA SER A 95 -5.68 -9.87 15.08
C SER A 95 -7.13 -9.72 14.62
N GLY A 96 -7.84 -8.66 15.05
CA GLY A 96 -9.20 -8.39 14.63
C GLY A 96 -10.30 -9.19 15.31
N HIS A 97 -9.99 -9.93 16.37
CA HIS A 97 -10.94 -10.76 17.13
C HIS A 97 -11.84 -9.96 18.08
N LEU A 98 -11.70 -8.64 18.13
CA LEU A 98 -12.57 -7.74 18.87
C LEU A 98 -13.32 -6.81 17.92
N ALA A 99 -14.56 -6.48 18.28
CA ALA A 99 -15.26 -5.35 17.71
C ALA A 99 -14.47 -4.07 18.01
N VAL A 100 -14.43 -3.17 17.04
CA VAL A 100 -13.75 -1.88 17.17
C VAL A 100 -14.70 -0.77 16.77
N GLN A 101 -14.51 0.40 17.36
CA GLN A 101 -15.30 1.58 17.04
C GLN A 101 -14.41 2.80 16.85
N GLY A 102 -14.83 3.71 15.98
CA GLY A 102 -14.08 4.95 15.72
C GLY A 102 -14.79 5.83 14.71
N GLU A 103 -14.20 7.00 14.43
CA GLU A 103 -14.65 7.82 13.32
C GLU A 103 -14.20 7.22 11.98
N GLY A 104 -14.90 7.55 10.91
CA GLY A 104 -14.63 6.94 9.62
C GLY A 104 -15.59 7.33 8.50
N ILE A 105 -15.64 6.51 7.46
CA ILE A 105 -16.56 6.69 6.35
C ILE A 105 -17.32 5.39 6.02
N ILE A 106 -18.51 5.57 5.47
CA ILE A 106 -19.32 4.52 4.86
C ILE A 106 -19.37 4.81 3.36
N LEU A 107 -18.87 3.89 2.56
CA LEU A 107 -18.84 3.95 1.12
C LEU A 107 -19.93 3.02 0.56
N LEU A 108 -20.92 3.61 -0.10
CA LEU A 108 -21.99 2.91 -0.77
C LEU A 108 -21.64 2.69 -2.24
N VAL A 109 -21.67 1.45 -2.71
CA VAL A 109 -21.35 1.05 -4.08
C VAL A 109 -22.52 0.28 -4.68
N THR A 110 -23.07 0.73 -5.81
CA THR A 110 -24.17 0.06 -6.51
C THR A 110 -23.92 0.01 -8.01
N ASP A 111 -24.50 -1.00 -8.65
CA ASP A 111 -24.48 -1.15 -10.11
C ASP A 111 -25.04 0.09 -10.81
N SER A 112 -24.70 0.20 -12.08
CA SER A 112 -25.23 1.26 -12.93
C SER A 112 -26.73 1.12 -13.14
N ARG A 113 -27.42 2.26 -13.09
CA ARG A 113 -28.83 2.39 -13.48
C ARG A 113 -28.99 2.92 -14.90
N ASP A 114 -27.89 3.19 -15.59
CA ASP A 114 -27.91 3.76 -16.93
C ASP A 114 -28.38 2.72 -17.95
N PRO A 115 -29.18 3.11 -18.94
CA PRO A 115 -29.60 2.20 -20.00
C PRO A 115 -28.39 1.70 -20.79
N LEU A 116 -28.33 0.40 -21.03
CA LEU A 116 -27.30 -0.24 -21.87
C LEU A 116 -27.29 0.39 -23.26
N LYS A 117 -26.14 0.94 -23.66
CA LYS A 117 -25.91 1.42 -25.02
C LYS A 117 -25.72 0.24 -25.97
N LYS A 118 -26.04 0.43 -27.24
CA LYS A 118 -26.15 -0.63 -28.27
C LYS A 118 -24.89 -1.47 -28.49
N ASP A 119 -23.72 -0.99 -28.05
CA ASP A 119 -22.42 -1.67 -28.18
C ASP A 119 -21.66 -1.77 -26.83
N GLN A 120 -22.34 -1.54 -25.70
CA GLN A 120 -21.73 -1.58 -24.38
C GLN A 120 -21.84 -2.98 -23.79
N ASN A 121 -20.72 -3.49 -23.25
CA ASN A 121 -20.72 -4.76 -22.53
C ASN A 121 -21.49 -4.61 -21.20
N PRO A 122 -22.57 -5.37 -20.96
CA PRO A 122 -23.34 -5.28 -19.73
C PRO A 122 -22.53 -5.54 -18.46
N ASN A 123 -21.47 -6.34 -18.54
CA ASN A 123 -20.61 -6.61 -17.40
C ASN A 123 -19.89 -5.36 -16.89
N THR A 124 -19.76 -4.29 -17.69
CA THR A 124 -19.13 -3.03 -17.26
C THR A 124 -20.03 -2.17 -16.37
N GLN A 125 -21.31 -2.52 -16.26
CA GLN A 125 -22.29 -1.82 -15.43
C GLN A 125 -22.52 -2.50 -14.07
N LEU A 126 -21.91 -3.67 -13.84
CA LEU A 126 -22.02 -4.42 -12.61
C LEU A 126 -20.79 -4.18 -11.74
N VAL A 127 -20.99 -4.14 -10.43
CA VAL A 127 -19.90 -4.14 -9.45
C VAL A 127 -19.31 -5.54 -9.35
N HIS A 128 -17.98 -5.64 -9.51
CA HIS A 128 -17.24 -6.89 -9.39
C HIS A 128 -16.47 -6.98 -8.07
N ASP A 129 -16.05 -8.19 -7.71
CA ASP A 129 -15.15 -8.44 -6.58
C ASP A 129 -13.84 -7.64 -6.68
N ALA A 130 -13.28 -7.51 -7.89
CA ALA A 130 -12.10 -6.69 -8.14
C ALA A 130 -12.32 -5.23 -7.75
N ASP A 131 -13.51 -4.68 -8.02
CA ASP A 131 -13.84 -3.29 -7.69
C ASP A 131 -13.83 -3.10 -6.17
N ILE A 132 -14.43 -4.02 -5.42
CA ILE A 132 -14.44 -4.01 -3.96
C ILE A 132 -13.02 -4.13 -3.40
N ASN A 133 -12.20 -5.06 -3.92
CA ASN A 133 -10.82 -5.23 -3.47
C ASN A 133 -9.98 -3.97 -3.71
N ILE A 134 -10.13 -3.31 -4.87
CA ILE A 134 -9.38 -2.08 -5.17
C ILE A 134 -9.83 -0.94 -4.24
N LEU A 135 -11.13 -0.77 -4.01
CA LEU A 135 -11.65 0.23 -3.08
C LEU A 135 -11.16 0.01 -1.65
N LEU A 136 -11.14 -1.24 -1.18
CA LEU A 136 -10.57 -1.60 0.13
C LEU A 136 -9.08 -1.22 0.20
N SER A 137 -8.31 -1.51 -0.85
CA SER A 137 -6.90 -1.11 -0.93
C SER A 137 -6.71 0.41 -0.96
N GLU A 138 -7.55 1.16 -1.67
CA GLU A 138 -7.51 2.64 -1.67
C GLU A 138 -7.74 3.18 -0.25
N LEU A 139 -8.72 2.63 0.48
CA LEU A 139 -9.00 3.03 1.86
C LEU A 139 -7.87 2.65 2.82
N GLN A 140 -7.28 1.46 2.66
CA GLN A 140 -6.12 1.05 3.44
C GLN A 140 -4.92 1.98 3.20
N ASN A 141 -4.63 2.30 1.94
CA ASN A 141 -3.56 3.22 1.57
C ASN A 141 -3.81 4.66 2.08
N ALA A 142 -5.08 5.02 2.27
CA ALA A 142 -5.50 6.30 2.86
C ALA A 142 -5.46 6.31 4.41
N GLY A 143 -5.06 5.20 5.04
CA GLY A 143 -4.90 5.11 6.49
C GLY A 143 -6.10 4.51 7.24
N ALA A 144 -6.93 3.69 6.58
CA ALA A 144 -7.96 2.94 7.29
C ALA A 144 -7.33 1.92 8.27
N GLU A 145 -7.73 2.00 9.54
CA GLU A 145 -7.27 1.12 10.62
C GLU A 145 -8.13 -0.15 10.74
N ALA A 146 -9.40 -0.06 10.35
CA ALA A 146 -10.31 -1.19 10.28
C ALA A 146 -11.25 -1.03 9.09
N LEU A 147 -11.54 -2.16 8.44
CA LEU A 147 -12.39 -2.23 7.26
C LEU A 147 -13.44 -3.32 7.42
N ALA A 148 -14.63 -3.08 6.92
CA ALA A 148 -15.66 -4.10 6.76
C ALA A 148 -16.42 -3.92 5.45
N VAL A 149 -17.01 -5.00 4.95
CA VAL A 149 -17.92 -4.98 3.82
C VAL A 149 -19.20 -5.68 4.20
N ASN A 150 -20.33 -4.97 4.16
CA ASN A 150 -21.64 -5.47 4.59
C ASN A 150 -21.62 -6.10 5.99
N GLY A 151 -20.86 -5.52 6.93
CA GLY A 151 -20.70 -6.06 8.29
C GLY A 151 -19.73 -7.24 8.41
N GLU A 152 -19.02 -7.64 7.36
CA GLU A 152 -17.93 -8.62 7.44
C GLU A 152 -16.60 -7.90 7.61
N ARG A 153 -15.89 -8.13 8.72
CA ARG A 153 -14.55 -7.57 8.93
C ARG A 153 -13.59 -8.05 7.83
N VAL A 154 -12.83 -7.12 7.26
CA VAL A 154 -11.82 -7.40 6.26
C VAL A 154 -10.43 -7.48 6.90
N PHE A 155 -9.77 -8.62 6.69
CA PHE A 155 -8.34 -8.82 6.86
C PHE A 155 -7.76 -9.27 5.52
N PHE A 156 -6.95 -8.44 4.85
CA PHE A 156 -6.51 -8.69 3.47
C PHE A 156 -5.88 -10.07 3.21
N HIS A 157 -5.20 -10.65 4.20
CA HIS A 157 -4.58 -11.98 4.05
C HIS A 157 -5.52 -13.15 4.35
N ARG A 158 -6.73 -12.89 4.86
CA ARG A 158 -7.65 -13.92 5.38
C ARG A 158 -9.05 -13.84 4.76
N THR A 159 -9.54 -12.63 4.48
CA THR A 159 -10.84 -12.41 3.88
C THR A 159 -10.81 -12.78 2.40
N LYS A 160 -11.73 -13.65 2.00
CA LYS A 160 -11.88 -14.05 0.61
C LYS A 160 -13.08 -13.33 0.00
N ILE A 161 -12.83 -12.40 -0.91
CA ILE A 161 -13.86 -11.69 -1.68
C ILE A 161 -13.79 -12.20 -3.12
N VAL A 162 -14.84 -12.89 -3.56
CA VAL A 162 -14.89 -13.50 -4.90
C VAL A 162 -16.25 -13.33 -5.55
N CYS A 163 -16.25 -13.14 -6.86
CA CYS A 163 -17.47 -13.15 -7.66
C CYS A 163 -18.20 -14.49 -7.56
N ASN A 164 -19.53 -14.42 -7.48
CA ASN A 164 -20.44 -15.54 -7.48
C ASN A 164 -21.67 -15.22 -8.35
N GLY A 165 -21.49 -15.26 -9.67
CA GLY A 165 -22.52 -14.82 -10.61
C GLY A 165 -22.78 -13.31 -10.51
N PRO A 166 -24.03 -12.84 -10.36
CA PRO A 166 -24.35 -11.42 -10.15
C PRO A 166 -24.17 -10.95 -8.69
N THR A 167 -23.61 -11.81 -7.83
CA THR A 167 -23.41 -11.55 -6.39
C THR A 167 -21.94 -11.66 -6.04
N ILE A 168 -21.55 -11.09 -4.91
CA ILE A 168 -20.19 -11.22 -4.39
C ILE A 168 -20.25 -12.05 -3.11
N ARG A 169 -19.39 -13.06 -3.03
CA ARG A 169 -19.21 -13.85 -1.82
C ARG A 169 -18.03 -13.31 -1.02
N ILE A 170 -18.27 -13.05 0.25
CA ILE A 170 -17.29 -12.59 1.23
C ILE A 170 -17.21 -13.67 2.30
N ASN A 171 -16.06 -14.33 2.42
CA ASN A 171 -15.89 -15.55 3.20
C ASN A 171 -16.95 -16.58 2.77
N GLU A 172 -17.84 -17.02 3.66
CA GLU A 172 -18.89 -18.00 3.36
C GLU A 172 -20.28 -17.37 3.15
N ARG A 173 -20.38 -16.03 3.13
CA ARG A 173 -21.65 -15.32 2.95
C ARG A 173 -21.75 -14.64 1.60
N VAL A 174 -22.92 -14.69 0.99
CA VAL A 174 -23.19 -14.14 -0.33
C VAL A 174 -24.00 -12.86 -0.20
N TYR A 175 -23.51 -11.80 -0.84
CA TYR A 175 -24.10 -10.47 -0.81
C TYR A 175 -24.46 -10.00 -2.21
N SER A 176 -25.62 -9.35 -2.31
CA SER A 176 -26.03 -8.58 -3.50
C SER A 176 -25.85 -7.10 -3.23
N GLN A 177 -25.81 -6.29 -4.29
CA GLN A 177 -25.83 -4.84 -4.16
C GLN A 177 -27.05 -4.34 -3.34
N PRO A 178 -26.94 -3.19 -2.65
CA PRO A 178 -25.76 -2.34 -2.50
C PRO A 178 -24.64 -2.99 -1.68
N PHE A 179 -23.39 -2.68 -2.04
CA PHE A 179 -22.23 -3.00 -1.20
C PHE A 179 -21.88 -1.80 -0.33
N MET A 180 -21.81 -2.03 0.97
CA MET A 180 -21.46 -1.04 1.98
C MET A 180 -20.06 -1.36 2.48
N ILE A 181 -19.10 -0.49 2.19
CA ILE A 181 -17.73 -0.60 2.69
C ILE A 181 -17.58 0.39 3.84
N GLU A 182 -17.26 -0.12 5.02
CA GLU A 182 -17.10 0.65 6.24
C GLU A 182 -15.61 0.75 6.55
N ALA A 183 -15.13 1.96 6.82
CA ALA A 183 -13.71 2.22 7.10
C ALA A 183 -13.55 3.15 8.28
N ILE A 184 -12.85 2.70 9.33
CA ILE A 184 -12.45 3.52 10.48
C ILE A 184 -11.07 4.13 10.19
N GLY A 185 -10.93 5.43 10.41
CA GLY A 185 -9.71 6.21 10.19
C GLY A 185 -9.99 7.71 10.03
N ASP A 186 -8.99 8.50 9.66
CA ASP A 186 -9.16 9.95 9.44
C ASP A 186 -10.20 10.19 8.32
N ARG A 187 -11.35 10.74 8.69
CA ARG A 187 -12.49 10.95 7.78
C ARG A 187 -12.13 11.79 6.56
N LYS A 188 -11.28 12.80 6.73
CA LYS A 188 -10.90 13.70 5.64
C LYS A 188 -9.94 12.99 4.69
N ALA A 189 -8.97 12.24 5.21
CA ALA A 189 -8.03 11.45 4.41
C ALA A 189 -8.76 10.37 3.60
N LEU A 190 -9.63 9.59 4.26
CA LEU A 190 -10.43 8.54 3.63
C LEU A 190 -11.36 9.13 2.54
N GLN A 191 -12.07 10.22 2.86
CA GLN A 191 -12.94 10.87 1.89
C GLN A 191 -12.14 11.45 0.70
N ALA A 192 -10.99 12.08 0.96
CA ALA A 192 -10.15 12.62 -0.09
C ALA A 192 -9.64 11.53 -1.04
N ALA A 193 -9.29 10.34 -0.52
CA ALA A 193 -8.88 9.21 -1.35
C ALA A 193 -9.99 8.76 -2.32
N ILE A 194 -11.23 8.64 -1.83
CA ILE A 194 -12.38 8.24 -2.66
C ILE A 194 -12.75 9.29 -3.71
N TYR A 195 -12.55 10.58 -3.42
CA TYR A 195 -12.85 11.66 -4.37
C TYR A 195 -11.65 12.14 -5.19
N ALA A 196 -10.50 11.45 -5.11
CA ALA A 196 -9.32 11.79 -5.90
C ALA A 196 -9.65 11.80 -7.40
N THR A 197 -9.20 12.84 -8.11
CA THR A 197 -9.54 13.08 -9.53
C THR A 197 -9.13 11.94 -10.47
N ASP A 198 -8.00 11.29 -10.15
CA ASP A 198 -7.45 10.17 -10.91
C ASP A 198 -7.59 8.83 -10.19
N GLY A 199 -8.44 8.76 -9.15
CA GLY A 199 -8.69 7.55 -8.37
C GLY A 199 -9.59 6.54 -9.08
N TYR A 200 -9.58 5.30 -8.59
CA TYR A 200 -10.36 4.21 -9.19
C TYR A 200 -11.87 4.46 -9.12
N THR A 201 -12.33 5.10 -8.05
CA THR A 201 -13.73 5.54 -7.90
C THR A 201 -14.23 6.37 -9.10
N GLN A 202 -13.38 7.19 -9.71
CA GLN A 202 -13.79 8.00 -10.87
C GLN A 202 -13.95 7.15 -12.14
N LEU A 203 -13.19 6.06 -12.27
CA LEU A 203 -13.38 5.09 -13.34
C LEU A 203 -14.72 4.37 -13.18
N LEU A 204 -15.07 3.94 -11.97
CA LEU A 204 -16.37 3.33 -11.67
C LEU A 204 -17.53 4.27 -12.03
N ARG A 205 -17.45 5.54 -11.59
CA ARG A 205 -18.47 6.55 -11.92
C ARG A 205 -18.61 6.81 -13.42
N ARG A 206 -17.50 6.82 -14.17
CA ARG A 206 -17.53 6.97 -15.64
C ARG A 206 -18.19 5.77 -16.34
N SER A 207 -18.07 4.58 -15.76
CA SER A 207 -18.78 3.37 -16.22
C SER A 207 -20.24 3.33 -15.80
N GLY A 208 -20.70 4.32 -15.02
CA GLY A 208 -22.06 4.46 -14.55
C GLY A 208 -22.33 3.80 -13.19
N ILE A 209 -21.32 3.21 -12.55
CA ILE A 209 -21.43 2.64 -11.19
C ILE A 209 -21.53 3.79 -10.19
N PHE A 210 -22.50 3.70 -9.29
CA PHE A 210 -22.71 4.73 -8.28
C PHE A 210 -21.86 4.45 -7.05
N VAL A 211 -21.07 5.44 -6.67
CA VAL A 211 -20.16 5.39 -5.52
C VAL A 211 -20.31 6.67 -4.70
N GLU A 212 -20.73 6.53 -3.44
CA GLU A 212 -20.98 7.65 -2.53
C GLU A 212 -20.33 7.41 -1.17
N ALA A 213 -19.53 8.37 -0.69
CA ALA A 213 -18.89 8.31 0.61
C ALA A 213 -19.57 9.26 1.61
N ASN A 214 -20.03 8.69 2.73
CA ASN A 214 -20.62 9.41 3.85
C ASN A 214 -19.72 9.32 5.07
N THR A 215 -19.40 10.44 5.69
CA THR A 215 -18.60 10.45 6.93
C THR A 215 -19.44 10.07 8.15
N SER A 216 -18.90 9.28 9.06
CA SER A 216 -19.51 8.99 10.37
C SER A 216 -18.54 9.29 11.51
N ILE A 217 -19.04 9.95 12.55
CA ILE A 217 -18.27 10.21 13.79
C ILE A 217 -18.15 8.96 14.68
N LEU A 218 -18.99 7.96 14.43
CA LEU A 218 -18.98 6.69 15.14
C LEU A 218 -19.41 5.58 14.19
N LEU A 219 -18.48 4.68 13.90
CA LEU A 219 -18.65 3.45 13.17
C LEU A 219 -18.24 2.32 14.09
N GLU A 220 -19.02 1.25 14.09
CA GLU A 220 -18.66 0.00 14.76
C GLU A 220 -18.39 -1.04 13.69
N ILE A 221 -17.23 -1.68 13.77
CA ILE A 221 -16.84 -2.76 12.88
C ILE A 221 -16.74 -4.04 13.73
N PRO A 222 -17.46 -5.11 13.36
CA PRO A 222 -17.51 -6.34 14.16
C PRO A 222 -16.16 -7.07 14.18
N PRO A 223 -15.99 -8.07 15.07
CA PRO A 223 -14.81 -8.92 15.05
C PRO A 223 -14.75 -9.73 13.75
N PHE A 224 -13.54 -10.11 13.36
CA PHE A 224 -13.30 -11.07 12.29
C PHE A 224 -13.77 -12.46 12.73
N GLU A 225 -14.71 -13.02 11.97
CA GLU A 225 -15.15 -14.40 12.17
C GLU A 225 -14.14 -15.35 11.55
N GLU A 226 -13.44 -16.09 12.41
CA GLU A 226 -12.34 -16.94 12.01
C GLU A 226 -12.81 -18.32 11.54
N THR A 227 -12.24 -18.80 10.43
CA THR A 227 -12.16 -20.24 10.13
C THR A 227 -10.68 -20.64 10.11
N LEU A 228 -10.09 -20.91 11.27
CA LEU A 228 -8.75 -21.51 11.34
C LEU A 228 -8.84 -23.01 11.10
N ALA A 229 -8.30 -23.44 9.98
CA ALA A 229 -7.83 -24.80 9.80
C ALA A 229 -6.38 -24.74 9.35
N TYR A 230 -5.45 -24.79 10.31
CA TYR A 230 -4.03 -24.93 10.01
C TYR A 230 -3.71 -26.41 9.76
N GLU A 231 -3.50 -26.78 8.50
CA GLU A 231 -3.20 -28.17 8.13
C GLU A 231 -1.72 -28.52 8.34
N TYR A 232 -0.82 -27.53 8.19
CA TYR A 232 0.63 -27.75 8.19
C TYR A 232 1.40 -27.01 9.29
N LEU A 233 0.83 -25.95 9.87
CA LEU A 233 1.49 -25.21 10.94
C LEU A 233 1.49 -26.06 12.22
N GLN A 234 2.67 -26.23 12.78
CA GLN A 234 2.90 -26.87 14.07
C GLN A 234 3.75 -25.94 14.92
N GLU A 235 3.47 -25.91 16.22
CA GLU A 235 4.31 -25.19 17.18
C GLU A 235 5.73 -25.78 17.14
N ALA A 236 6.73 -24.92 16.92
CA ALA A 236 8.12 -25.34 17.03
C ALA A 236 8.43 -25.58 18.51
N GLN A 237 8.73 -26.83 18.88
CA GLN A 237 9.16 -27.13 20.24
C GLN A 237 10.55 -26.52 20.48
N PRO A 238 10.78 -25.95 21.68
CA PRO A 238 12.05 -25.31 22.04
C PRO A 238 13.23 -26.28 22.08
#